data_AF-A0A349MLS7-F1
#
_entry.id   AF-A0A349MLS7-F1
#
_cell.length_a   1.000
_cell.length_b   1.000
_cell.length_c   1.000
_cell.angle_alpha   90.00
_cell.angle_beta   90.00
_cell.angle_gamma   90.00
#
_symmetry.space_group_name_H-M   'P 1'
#
loop_
_entity.id
_entity.type
_entity.pdbx_description
1 polymer ?
#
loop_
_entity_poly.entity_id
_entity_poly.type
_entity_poly.pdbx_seq_one_letter_code
_entity_poly.pdbx_strand_id
1 'polypeptide(L)'
;MGGELTVSLMFDSLAYAKRLKAAGVPDAQAEIQAETLVAWMEDRLATKLELEHVQVDLKRDIKELDVKIESIRADLKRDIKELDTKAEVRSKELDTKAEVRFKELDTKAEVRFKELDVKIESVRSELKRDIKELDTKAEIRFKEMDTKFEVRLKELEQRMVIKLG
;
A
#
# COMPACT_ATOMS: atom_id res chain seq x y z
N MET A 1 3.77 30.35 59.52
CA MET A 1 4.09 29.48 60.68
C MET A 1 4.59 28.16 60.09
N GLY A 2 5.86 27.97 59.75
CA GLY A 2 7.06 28.49 60.41
C GLY A 2 7.49 27.52 61.50
N GLY A 3 7.67 26.25 61.14
CA GLY A 3 8.11 25.19 62.04
C GLY A 3 9.15 24.35 61.32
N GLU A 4 10.39 24.84 61.29
CA GLU A 4 11.57 24.02 61.03
C GLU A 4 11.65 22.94 62.12
N LEU A 5 11.01 21.81 61.86
CA LEU A 5 11.38 20.53 62.45
C LEU A 5 12.32 19.83 61.47
N THR A 6 13.46 20.47 61.20
CA THR A 6 14.69 19.74 60.89
C THR A 6 15.12 19.08 62.19
N VAL A 7 14.39 18.02 62.59
CA VAL A 7 14.88 17.08 63.57
C VAL A 7 16.14 16.51 62.96
N SER A 8 17.26 17.06 63.40
CA SER A 8 18.58 16.52 63.24
C SER A 8 18.57 15.12 63.83
N LEU A 9 18.20 14.13 63.01
CA LEU A 9 18.62 12.74 63.13
C LEU A 9 20.13 12.63 62.85
N MET A 10 20.91 13.70 63.07
CA MET A 10 22.36 13.58 63.05
C MET A 10 22.75 12.73 64.23
N PHE A 11 23.61 11.77 63.93
CA PHE A 11 24.28 10.93 64.90
C PHE A 11 24.79 11.76 66.08
N ASP A 12 24.28 11.49 67.28
CA ASP A 12 24.72 12.17 68.50
C ASP A 12 26.09 11.62 68.91
N SER A 13 27.13 12.24 68.36
CA SER A 13 28.53 11.86 68.58
C SER A 13 28.92 11.95 70.06
N LEU A 14 28.32 12.87 70.82
CA LEU A 14 28.58 13.04 72.24
C LEU A 14 27.97 11.91 73.07
N ALA A 15 26.71 11.55 72.79
CA ALA A 15 26.07 10.39 73.44
C ALA A 15 26.77 9.08 73.07
N TYR A 16 27.22 8.94 71.82
CA TYR A 16 28.00 7.80 71.36
C TYR A 16 29.35 7.70 72.09
N ALA A 17 30.12 8.79 72.15
CA ALA A 17 31.39 8.82 72.88
C ALA A 17 31.20 8.50 74.38
N LYS A 18 30.17 9.05 75.03
CA LYS A 18 29.85 8.74 76.44
C LYS A 18 29.58 7.25 76.67
N ARG A 19 28.88 6.59 75.73
CA ARG A 19 28.62 5.14 75.80
C ARG A 19 29.91 4.32 75.64
N LEU A 20 30.81 4.73 74.74
CA LEU A 20 32.12 4.08 74.60
C LEU A 20 32.96 4.21 75.88
N LYS A 21 33.01 5.40 76.50
CA LYS A 21 33.70 5.61 77.78
C LYS A 21 33.11 4.75 78.90
N ALA A 22 31.78 4.69 79.00
CA ALA A 22 31.09 3.84 79.98
C ALA A 22 31.36 2.33 79.76
N ALA A 23 31.67 1.91 78.53
CA ALA A 23 32.08 0.56 78.18
C ALA A 23 33.58 0.29 78.40
N GLY A 24 34.34 1.27 78.92
CA GLY A 24 35.77 1.14 79.24
C GLY A 24 36.73 1.57 78.12
N VAL A 25 36.24 2.18 77.04
CA VAL A 25 37.10 2.77 76.01
C VAL A 25 37.74 4.06 76.56
N PRO A 26 39.08 4.23 76.49
CA PRO A 26 39.75 5.46 76.92
C PRO A 26 39.18 6.71 76.25
N ASP A 27 39.15 7.82 77.00
CA ASP A 27 38.51 9.06 76.59
C ASP A 27 38.88 9.55 75.19
N ALA A 28 40.18 9.64 74.90
CA ALA A 28 40.70 10.08 73.60
C ALA A 28 40.31 9.11 72.47
N GLN A 29 40.22 7.80 72.74
CA GLN A 29 39.83 6.82 71.73
C GLN A 29 38.33 6.89 71.44
N ALA A 30 37.50 7.10 72.47
CA ALA A 30 36.05 7.24 72.33
C ALA A 30 35.67 8.49 71.52
N GLU A 31 36.38 9.60 71.73
CA GLU A 31 36.18 10.86 71.01
C GLU A 31 36.59 10.74 69.54
N ILE A 32 37.79 10.21 69.26
CA ILE A 32 38.26 10.01 67.88
C ILE A 32 37.34 9.07 67.09
N GLN A 33 36.82 8.00 67.72
CA GLN A 33 35.86 7.10 67.04
C GLN A 33 34.55 7.80 66.70
N ALA A 34 34.02 8.62 67.61
CA ALA A 34 32.79 9.38 67.38
C ALA A 34 32.97 10.41 66.25
N GLU A 35 34.08 11.14 66.26
CA GLU A 35 34.43 12.13 65.23
C GLU A 35 34.62 11.47 63.86
N THR A 36 35.37 10.36 63.80
CA THR A 36 35.63 9.65 62.53
C THR A 36 34.33 9.12 61.92
N LEU A 37 33.40 8.64 62.75
CA LEU A 37 32.11 8.13 62.29
C LEU A 37 31.21 9.26 61.76
N VAL A 38 31.21 10.43 62.41
CA VAL A 38 30.51 11.62 61.89
C VAL A 38 31.08 12.03 60.54
N ALA A 39 32.41 12.16 60.42
CA ALA A 39 33.06 12.55 59.17
C ALA A 39 32.73 11.58 58.03
N TRP A 40 32.71 10.27 58.31
CA TRP A 40 32.33 9.26 57.33
C TRP A 40 30.85 9.33 56.93
N MET A 41 29.97 9.63 57.88
CA MET A 41 28.53 9.81 57.61
C MET A 41 28.27 11.06 56.77
N GLU A 42 28.96 12.17 57.05
CA GLU A 42 28.84 13.41 56.28
C GLU A 42 29.37 13.28 54.85
N ASP A 43 30.46 12.52 54.64
CA ASP A 43 31.07 12.30 53.33
C ASP A 43 30.23 11.36 52.42
N ARG A 44 29.49 10.41 53.01
CA ARG A 44 28.87 9.32 52.25
C ARG A 44 27.35 9.29 52.22
N LEU A 45 26.67 9.96 53.15
CA LEU A 45 25.21 9.95 53.20
C LEU A 45 24.64 11.14 52.43
N ALA A 46 23.83 10.84 51.41
CA ALA A 46 23.03 11.86 50.76
C ALA A 46 22.12 12.54 51.80
N THR A 47 22.14 13.87 51.82
CA THR A 47 21.29 14.66 52.68
C THR A 47 19.84 14.57 52.22
N LYS A 48 18.90 14.77 53.16
CA LYS A 48 17.47 14.84 52.83
C LYS A 48 17.19 15.91 51.77
N LEU A 49 17.91 17.02 51.80
CA LEU A 49 17.78 18.12 50.84
C LEU A 49 18.21 17.69 49.42
N GLU A 50 19.32 16.96 49.28
CA GLU A 50 19.76 16.42 47.99
C GLU A 50 18.74 15.44 47.41
N LEU A 51 18.17 14.57 48.25
CA LEU A 51 17.13 13.64 47.84
C LEU A 51 15.85 14.39 47.40
N GLU A 52 15.47 15.45 48.11
CA GLU A 52 14.34 16.31 47.73
C GLU A 52 14.59 17.01 46.39
N HIS A 53 15.81 17.51 46.14
CA HIS A 53 16.17 18.10 44.85
C HIS A 53 16.08 17.08 43.70
N VAL A 54 16.68 15.88 43.87
CA VAL A 54 16.57 14.81 42.87
C VAL A 54 15.11 14.41 42.63
N GLN A 55 14.29 14.35 43.68
CA GLN A 55 12.86 14.06 43.54
C GLN A 55 12.12 15.13 42.73
N VAL A 56 12.44 16.40 42.93
CA VAL A 56 11.86 17.52 42.18
C VAL A 56 12.29 17.47 40.71
N ASP A 57 13.58 17.24 40.44
CA ASP A 57 14.10 17.13 39.08
C ASP A 57 13.46 15.95 38.33
N LEU A 58 13.38 14.76 38.95
CA LEU A 58 12.73 13.60 38.33
C LEU A 58 11.24 13.85 38.05
N LYS A 59 10.53 14.56 38.95
CA LYS A 59 9.13 14.95 38.71
C LYS A 59 8.99 15.92 37.53
N ARG A 60 9.95 16.84 37.36
CA ARG A 60 9.98 17.74 36.20
C ARG A 60 10.22 16.93 34.93
N ASP A 61 11.25 16.10 34.91
CA ASP A 61 11.64 15.33 33.73
C ASP A 61 10.52 14.36 33.30
N ILE A 62 9.81 13.73 34.24
CA ILE A 62 8.62 12.91 33.94
C ILE A 62 7.53 13.74 33.26
N LYS A 63 7.22 14.94 33.77
CA LYS A 63 6.22 15.82 33.15
C LYS A 63 6.65 16.27 31.76
N GLU A 64 7.93 16.54 31.54
CA GLU A 64 8.44 16.89 30.21
C GLU A 64 8.33 15.71 29.23
N LEU A 65 8.60 14.49 29.70
CA LEU A 65 8.41 13.28 28.91
C LEU A 65 6.94 13.05 28.58
N ASP A 66 6.02 13.24 29.52
CA ASP A 66 4.57 13.13 29.26
C ASP A 66 4.12 14.09 28.15
N VAL A 67 4.59 15.35 28.18
CA VAL A 67 4.30 16.34 27.14
C VAL A 67 4.88 15.92 25.79
N LYS A 68 6.12 15.43 25.75
CA LYS A 68 6.75 14.95 24.51
C LYS A 68 6.00 13.73 23.94
N ILE A 69 5.58 12.80 24.79
CA ILE A 69 4.80 11.62 24.40
C ILE A 69 3.45 12.04 23.80
N GLU A 70 2.74 12.97 24.42
CA GLU A 70 1.47 13.47 23.89
C GLU A 70 1.64 14.21 22.56
N SER A 71 2.72 15.00 22.40
CA SER A 71 3.05 15.63 21.12
C SER A 71 3.29 14.59 20.02
N ILE A 72 4.12 13.58 20.29
CA ILE A 72 4.41 12.50 19.33
C ILE A 72 3.15 11.72 18.96
N ARG A 73 2.28 11.44 19.95
CA ARG A 73 0.98 10.78 19.70
C ARG A 73 0.08 11.62 18.80
N ALA A 74 0.03 12.93 19.01
CA ALA A 74 -0.76 13.84 18.18
C ALA A 74 -0.23 13.89 16.73
N ASP A 75 1.09 13.98 16.56
CA ASP A 75 1.73 13.97 15.24
C ASP A 75 1.48 12.65 14.51
N LEU A 76 1.71 11.51 15.17
CA LEU A 76 1.43 10.19 14.59
C LEU A 76 -0.04 10.03 14.18
N LYS A 77 -0.98 10.53 15.00
CA LYS A 77 -2.40 10.50 14.66
C LYS A 77 -2.72 11.34 13.43
N ARG A 78 -2.07 12.49 13.26
CA ARG A 78 -2.19 13.32 12.06
C ARG A 78 -1.63 12.61 10.83
N ASP A 79 -0.43 12.05 10.94
CA ASP A 79 0.25 11.36 9.84
C ASP A 79 -0.55 10.13 9.38
N ILE A 80 -1.11 9.35 10.31
CA ILE A 80 -2.01 8.23 9.99
C ILE A 80 -3.24 8.71 9.21
N LYS A 81 -3.85 9.82 9.65
CA LYS A 81 -5.02 10.38 8.96
C LYS A 81 -4.67 10.89 7.55
N GLU A 82 -3.49 11.47 7.37
CA GLU A 82 -3.01 11.90 6.04
C GLU A 82 -2.72 10.71 5.12
N LEU A 83 -2.14 9.64 5.66
CA LEU A 83 -1.92 8.41 4.89
C LEU A 83 -3.24 7.75 4.48
N ASP A 84 -4.24 7.75 5.36
CA ASP A 84 -5.58 7.20 5.08
C ASP A 84 -6.28 7.97 3.95
N THR A 85 -6.27 9.31 4.02
CA THR A 85 -6.85 10.14 2.94
C THR A 85 -6.11 9.98 1.62
N LYS A 86 -4.78 9.89 1.65
CA LYS A 86 -3.96 9.66 0.44
C LYS A 86 -4.23 8.28 -0.17
N ALA A 87 -4.42 7.26 0.66
CA ALA A 87 -4.79 5.92 0.21
C ALA A 87 -6.17 5.92 -0.45
N GLU A 88 -7.16 6.58 0.15
CA GLU A 88 -8.52 6.70 -0.41
C GLU A 88 -8.51 7.42 -1.77
N VAL A 89 -7.79 8.54 -1.89
CA VAL A 89 -7.65 9.29 -3.15
C VAL A 89 -7.01 8.40 -4.22
N ARG A 90 -5.91 7.71 -3.90
CA ARG A 90 -5.22 6.84 -4.85
C ARG A 90 -6.08 5.66 -5.29
N SER A 91 -6.92 5.12 -4.41
CA SER A 91 -7.89 4.09 -4.77
C SER A 91 -8.90 4.60 -5.80
N LYS A 92 -9.51 5.77 -5.56
CA LYS A 92 -10.46 6.39 -6.48
C LYS A 92 -9.82 6.71 -7.84
N GLU A 93 -8.57 7.15 -7.86
CA GLU A 93 -7.81 7.38 -9.10
C GLU A 93 -7.59 6.08 -9.89
N LEU A 94 -7.31 4.96 -9.21
CA LEU A 94 -7.16 3.67 -9.87
C LEU A 94 -8.50 3.16 -10.43
N ASP A 95 -9.59 3.29 -9.68
CA ASP A 95 -10.93 2.89 -10.11
C ASP A 95 -11.37 3.68 -11.35
N THR A 96 -11.21 5.00 -11.33
CA THR A 96 -11.53 5.87 -12.48
C THR A 96 -10.68 5.55 -13.69
N LYS A 97 -9.38 5.28 -13.51
CA LYS A 97 -8.48 4.89 -14.60
C LYS A 97 -8.84 3.52 -15.19
N ALA A 98 -9.25 2.57 -14.36
CA ALA A 98 -9.71 1.26 -14.81
C ALA A 98 -10.99 1.40 -15.65
N GLU A 99 -11.97 2.16 -15.16
CA GLU A 99 -13.23 2.44 -15.86
C GLU A 99 -12.99 3.07 -17.25
N VAL A 100 -12.09 4.06 -17.34
CA VAL A 100 -11.72 4.68 -18.62
C VAL A 100 -11.12 3.65 -19.59
N ARG A 101 -10.18 2.82 -19.11
CA ARG A 101 -9.56 1.79 -19.96
C ARG A 101 -10.56 0.74 -20.43
N PHE A 102 -11.53 0.36 -19.60
CA PHE A 102 -12.58 -0.56 -20.02
C PHE A 102 -13.44 0.03 -21.14
N LYS A 103 -13.86 1.30 -21.02
CA LYS A 103 -14.59 2.01 -22.09
C LYS A 103 -13.79 2.14 -23.38
N GLU A 104 -12.50 2.40 -23.29
CA GLU A 104 -11.60 2.43 -24.46
C GLU A 104 -11.51 1.05 -25.15
N LEU A 105 -11.48 -0.04 -24.37
CA LEU A 105 -11.47 -1.39 -24.94
C LEU A 105 -12.81 -1.74 -25.60
N ASP A 106 -13.93 -1.42 -24.96
CA ASP A 106 -15.28 -1.65 -25.52
C ASP A 106 -15.47 -0.89 -26.84
N THR A 107 -15.10 0.39 -26.87
CA THR A 107 -15.20 1.20 -28.10
C THR A 107 -14.30 0.65 -29.21
N LYS A 108 -13.09 0.20 -28.88
CA LYS A 108 -12.17 -0.42 -29.84
C LYS A 108 -12.68 -1.77 -30.36
N ALA A 109 -13.31 -2.58 -29.51
CA ALA A 109 -13.93 -3.83 -29.90
C ALA A 109 -15.11 -3.59 -30.86
N GLU A 110 -15.98 -2.64 -30.52
CA GLU A 110 -17.13 -2.22 -31.35
C GLU A 110 -16.68 -1.77 -32.75
N VAL A 111 -15.63 -0.94 -32.84
CA VAL A 111 -15.06 -0.51 -34.13
C VAL A 111 -14.56 -1.70 -34.94
N ARG A 112 -13.82 -2.64 -34.32
CA ARG A 112 -13.32 -3.84 -35.01
C ARG A 112 -14.44 -4.74 -35.51
N PHE A 113 -15.53 -4.89 -34.75
CA PHE A 113 -16.69 -5.65 -35.21
C PHE A 113 -17.34 -5.01 -36.43
N LYS A 114 -17.54 -3.68 -36.43
CA LYS A 114 -18.05 -2.95 -37.61
C LYS A 114 -17.15 -3.10 -38.84
N GLU A 115 -15.83 -3.05 -38.65
CA GLU A 115 -14.89 -3.30 -39.74
C GLU A 115 -14.99 -4.72 -40.31
N LEU A 116 -15.22 -5.73 -39.45
CA LEU A 116 -15.45 -7.10 -39.88
C LEU A 116 -16.77 -7.24 -40.64
N ASP A 117 -17.85 -6.62 -40.17
CA ASP A 117 -19.15 -6.63 -40.86
C ASP A 117 -19.03 -6.05 -42.28
N VAL A 118 -18.33 -4.92 -42.43
CA VAL A 118 -18.06 -4.31 -43.75
C VAL A 118 -17.26 -5.25 -44.66
N LYS A 119 -16.22 -5.90 -44.13
CA LYS A 119 -15.42 -6.88 -44.90
C LYS A 119 -16.26 -8.07 -45.34
N ILE A 120 -17.11 -8.59 -44.45
CA ILE A 120 -18.01 -9.71 -44.75
C ILE A 120 -18.99 -9.31 -45.87
N GLU A 121 -19.58 -8.12 -45.81
CA GLU A 121 -20.53 -7.65 -46.84
C GLU A 121 -19.84 -7.42 -48.19
N SER A 122 -18.58 -6.96 -48.19
CA SER A 122 -17.75 -6.85 -49.40
C SER A 122 -17.53 -8.21 -50.05
N VAL A 123 -17.05 -9.19 -49.28
CA VAL A 123 -16.80 -10.57 -49.77
C VAL A 123 -18.11 -11.20 -50.28
N ARG A 124 -19.23 -10.99 -49.57
CA ARG A 124 -20.55 -11.48 -50.00
C ARG A 124 -20.97 -10.87 -51.34
N SER A 125 -20.73 -9.57 -51.53
CA SER A 125 -21.04 -8.86 -52.77
C SER A 125 -20.19 -9.34 -53.95
N GLU A 126 -18.89 -9.57 -53.71
CA GLU A 126 -17.98 -10.16 -54.70
C GLU A 126 -18.43 -11.56 -55.10
N LEU A 127 -18.68 -12.45 -54.14
CA LEU A 127 -19.17 -13.81 -54.41
C LEU A 127 -20.49 -13.81 -55.19
N LYS A 128 -21.41 -12.89 -54.87
CA LYS A 128 -22.68 -12.76 -55.60
C LYS A 128 -22.46 -12.34 -57.05
N ARG A 129 -21.48 -11.47 -57.32
CA ARG A 129 -21.12 -11.06 -58.68
C ARG A 129 -20.50 -12.23 -59.44
N ASP A 130 -19.56 -12.93 -58.83
CA ASP A 130 -18.85 -14.05 -59.45
C ASP A 130 -19.82 -15.19 -59.79
N ILE A 131 -20.79 -15.50 -58.92
CA ILE A 131 -21.86 -16.47 -59.19
C ILE A 131 -22.70 -16.04 -60.41
N LYS A 132 -23.11 -14.77 -60.51
CA LYS A 132 -23.86 -14.27 -61.68
C LYS A 132 -23.07 -14.37 -62.98
N GLU A 133 -21.77 -14.09 -62.92
CA GLU A 133 -20.89 -14.21 -64.08
C GLU A 133 -20.77 -15.66 -64.54
N LEU A 134 -20.61 -16.60 -63.61
CA LEU A 134 -20.59 -18.03 -63.90
C LEU A 134 -21.92 -18.51 -64.50
N ASP A 135 -23.05 -18.08 -63.95
CA ASP A 135 -24.39 -18.40 -64.45
C ASP A 135 -24.57 -17.91 -65.90
N THR A 136 -24.16 -16.67 -66.18
CA THR A 136 -24.20 -16.09 -67.53
C THR A 136 -23.30 -16.87 -68.50
N LYS A 137 -22.08 -17.25 -68.08
CA LYS A 137 -21.16 -18.05 -68.90
C LYS A 137 -21.70 -19.45 -69.17
N ALA A 138 -22.36 -20.07 -68.19
CA ALA A 138 -22.98 -21.38 -68.35
C ALA A 138 -24.14 -21.31 -69.37
N GLU A 139 -25.02 -20.32 -69.24
CA GLU A 139 -26.15 -20.08 -70.16
C GLU A 139 -25.67 -19.90 -71.61
N ILE A 140 -24.60 -19.12 -71.82
CA ILE A 140 -24.00 -18.94 -73.15
C ILE A 140 -23.48 -20.27 -73.71
N ARG A 141 -22.73 -21.04 -72.91
CA ARG A 141 -22.21 -22.34 -73.35
C ARG A 141 -23.32 -23.35 -73.67
N PHE A 142 -24.43 -23.34 -72.92
CA PHE A 142 -25.58 -24.19 -73.23
C PHE A 142 -26.21 -23.82 -74.58
N LYS A 143 -26.44 -22.52 -74.84
CA LYS A 143 -26.96 -22.07 -76.15
C LYS A 143 -26.04 -22.41 -77.31
N GLU A 144 -24.72 -22.26 -77.14
CA GLU A 144 -23.74 -22.67 -78.14
C GLU A 144 -23.78 -24.18 -78.40
N MET A 145 -23.97 -24.99 -77.36
CA MET A 145 -24.09 -26.43 -77.47
C MET A 145 -25.38 -26.83 -78.20
N ASP A 146 -26.52 -26.25 -77.84
CA ASP A 146 -27.81 -26.48 -78.52
C ASP A 146 -27.70 -26.16 -80.01
N THR A 147 -27.13 -25.00 -80.34
CA THR A 147 -26.90 -24.59 -81.74
C THR A 147 -26.02 -25.61 -82.49
N LYS A 148 -24.94 -26.09 -81.87
CA LYS A 148 -24.07 -27.12 -82.47
C LYS A 148 -24.80 -28.46 -82.65
N PHE A 149 -25.67 -28.85 -81.72
CA PHE A 149 -26.48 -30.05 -81.84
C PHE A 149 -27.47 -29.94 -83.00
N GLU A 150 -28.19 -28.82 -83.12
CA GLU A 150 -29.11 -28.57 -84.24
C GLU A 150 -28.41 -28.64 -85.60
N VAL A 151 -27.22 -28.03 -85.73
CA VAL A 151 -26.43 -28.08 -86.98
C VAL A 151 -26.07 -29.54 -87.33
N ARG A 152 -25.56 -30.31 -86.36
CA ARG A 152 -25.20 -31.71 -86.59
C ARG A 152 -26.41 -32.58 -86.94
N LEU A 153 -27.57 -32.31 -86.35
CA LEU A 153 -28.81 -33.04 -86.64
C LEU A 153 -29.23 -32.81 -88.10
N LYS A 154 -29.23 -31.56 -88.56
CA LYS A 154 -29.52 -31.20 -89.96
C LYS A 154 -28.54 -31.84 -90.94
N GLU A 155 -27.25 -31.84 -90.62
CA GLU A 155 -26.23 -32.51 -91.44
C GLU A 155 -26.46 -34.03 -91.52
N LEU A 156 -26.87 -34.65 -90.42
CA LEU A 156 -27.17 -36.09 -90.37
C LEU A 156 -28.41 -36.42 -91.21
N GLU A 157 -29.49 -35.64 -91.07
CA GLU A 157 -30.71 -35.77 -91.89
C GLU A 157 -30.40 -35.65 -93.38
N GLN A 158 -29.63 -34.63 -93.79
CA GLN A 158 -29.20 -34.46 -95.18
C GLN A 158 -28.43 -35.68 -95.69
N ARG A 159 -27.48 -36.21 -94.91
CA ARG A 159 -26.72 -37.41 -95.28
C ARG A 159 -27.59 -38.65 -95.41
N MET A 160 -28.64 -38.78 -94.61
CA MET A 160 -29.58 -39.90 -94.72
C MET A 160 -30.45 -39.81 -95.96
N VAL A 161 -30.94 -38.62 -96.30
CA VAL A 161 -31.71 -38.39 -97.54
C VAL A 161 -30.89 -38.77 -98.77
N ILE A 162 -29.63 -38.37 -98.84
CA ILE A 162 -28.73 -38.72 -99.96
C ILE A 162 -28.50 -40.23 -100.09
N LYS A 163 -28.55 -40.99 -98.99
CA LYS A 163 -28.28 -42.44 -99.00
C LYS A 163 -29.51 -43.31 -99.30
N LEU A 164 -30.72 -42.76 -99.20
CA LEU A 164 -31.97 -43.50 -99.35
C LEU A 164 -32.75 -43.16 -100.63
N GLY A 165 -32.40 -42.06 -101.32
CA GLY A 165 -32.89 -41.73 -102.67
C GLY A 165 -31.93 -42.22 -103.75
#